data_AF-A0A1F4JZF5-F1
#
_entry.id   AF-A0A1F4JZF5-F1
#
_cell.length_a   1.000
_cell.length_b   1.000
_cell.length_c   1.000
_cell.angle_alpha   90.00
_cell.angle_beta   90.00
_cell.angle_gamma   90.00
#
_symmetry.space_group_name_H-M   'P 1'
#
loop_
_entity.id
_entity.type
_entity.pdbx_description
1 polymer ?
#
loop_
_entity_poly.entity_id
_entity_poly.type
_entity_poly.pdbx_seq_one_letter_code
_entity_poly.pdbx_strand_id
1 'polypeptide(L)'
;MSLKCGIVGLPNVGKSTLFNALTKAGIPAENYPFCTIEPNVGMVEVPDPRLAELSAIVKPERIVPAIVEFVDIAGLVAGASKGEGLGNQFLAHIRETDAIVNVVRCFEDDNVIHVAGKINPLDDIEVIQTELALADMGTVEKAIHRENKKARSGDKDAAKLVAVLERIMPHLDQAKPVRAMGLDAEEMALIKPLCLITAKPAMYVGNVSDTGFTNNPLLDQLTEYAKSQNAPVVAICAAIEAEIAELDDADKKEFLADMGMEEPGLDRLIRAAFKLLGLQTYFTAGVKEVRAWTIHVGDTGPQAAGVIHTDFERGFIRAQTIAFDDFITYKGEQGAKEAGKMRAEGKEYVVKDGDVLNFLFNV
;
A
#
# COMPACT_ATOMS: atom_id res chain seq x y z
N MET A 1 -9.72 10.73 4.41
CA MET A 1 -9.73 9.99 3.13
C MET A 1 -8.88 8.76 3.33
N SER A 2 -9.37 7.60 2.88
CA SER A 2 -8.62 6.34 2.82
C SER A 2 -7.44 6.50 1.86
N LEU A 3 -6.28 5.99 2.27
CA LEU A 3 -5.12 5.92 1.41
C LEU A 3 -5.29 4.79 0.38
N LYS A 4 -4.74 4.99 -0.83
CA LYS A 4 -4.95 4.10 -1.98
C LYS A 4 -3.64 3.51 -2.49
N CYS A 5 -3.64 2.22 -2.79
CA CYS A 5 -2.55 1.53 -3.49
C CYS A 5 -2.90 1.37 -4.97
N GLY A 6 -2.12 1.97 -5.87
CA GLY A 6 -2.24 1.77 -7.31
C GLY A 6 -1.53 0.50 -7.75
N ILE A 7 -2.27 -0.48 -8.27
CA ILE A 7 -1.70 -1.68 -8.88
C ILE A 7 -1.30 -1.35 -10.31
N VAL A 8 -0.01 -1.45 -10.61
CA VAL A 8 0.55 -1.23 -11.95
C VAL A 8 1.25 -2.50 -12.43
N GLY A 9 1.46 -2.60 -13.74
CA GLY A 9 2.15 -3.72 -14.36
C GLY A 9 2.02 -3.64 -15.87
N LEU A 10 2.91 -4.33 -16.58
CA LEU A 10 2.78 -4.49 -18.03
C LEU A 10 1.54 -5.34 -18.37
N PRO A 11 1.05 -5.32 -19.62
CA PRO A 11 0.03 -6.27 -20.06
C PRO A 11 0.47 -7.73 -19.84
N ASN A 12 -0.48 -8.60 -19.50
CA ASN A 12 -0.30 -10.04 -19.34
C ASN A 12 0.65 -10.49 -18.21
N VAL A 13 0.89 -9.65 -17.19
CA VAL A 13 1.66 -10.03 -15.98
C VAL A 13 0.80 -10.63 -14.86
N GLY A 14 -0.52 -10.73 -15.05
CA GLY A 14 -1.48 -11.22 -14.05
C GLY A 14 -2.10 -10.14 -13.15
N LYS A 15 -1.97 -8.86 -13.52
CA LYS A 15 -2.54 -7.71 -12.79
C LYS A 15 -4.05 -7.82 -12.58
N SER A 16 -4.82 -8.08 -13.64
CA SER A 16 -6.28 -8.17 -13.56
C SER A 16 -6.72 -9.39 -12.74
N THR A 17 -6.07 -10.54 -12.93
CA THR A 17 -6.30 -11.74 -12.11
C THR A 17 -6.08 -11.45 -10.62
N LEU A 18 -4.97 -10.78 -10.29
CA LEU A 18 -4.66 -10.34 -8.92
C LEU A 18 -5.73 -9.40 -8.36
N PHE A 19 -6.12 -8.37 -9.13
CA PHE A 19 -7.11 -7.40 -8.68
C PHE A 19 -8.49 -8.05 -8.44
N ASN A 20 -8.91 -8.96 -9.30
CA ASN A 20 -10.16 -9.70 -9.12
C ASN A 20 -10.13 -10.57 -7.87
N ALA A 21 -9.03 -11.29 -7.64
CA ALA A 21 -8.86 -12.10 -6.45
C ALA A 21 -8.88 -11.24 -5.16
N LEU A 22 -8.25 -10.05 -5.18
CA LEU A 22 -8.26 -9.09 -4.07
C LEU A 22 -9.66 -8.56 -3.74
N THR A 23 -10.44 -8.24 -4.77
CA THR A 23 -11.71 -7.54 -4.62
C THR A 23 -12.91 -8.47 -4.52
N LYS A 24 -12.72 -9.75 -4.88
CA LYS A 24 -13.81 -10.67 -5.25
C LYS A 24 -14.77 -10.05 -6.28
N ALA A 25 -14.34 -9.01 -6.98
CA ALA A 25 -15.11 -8.37 -8.03
C ALA A 25 -14.89 -9.21 -9.27
N GLY A 26 -15.91 -9.92 -9.74
CA GLY A 26 -15.86 -10.75 -10.95
C GLY A 26 -15.71 -9.93 -12.23
N ILE A 27 -14.66 -9.12 -12.35
CA ILE A 27 -14.35 -8.31 -13.53
C ILE A 27 -13.68 -9.23 -14.57
N PRO A 28 -14.09 -9.23 -15.85
CA PRO A 28 -13.49 -10.11 -16.86
C PRO A 28 -11.98 -9.85 -17.05
N ALA A 29 -11.15 -10.89 -16.92
CA ALA A 29 -9.70 -10.85 -17.18
C ALA A 29 -9.36 -11.37 -18.60
N GLU A 30 -9.97 -10.79 -19.64
CA GLU A 30 -9.73 -11.22 -21.03
C GLU A 30 -8.40 -10.70 -21.59
N ASN A 31 -7.80 -11.45 -22.53
CA ASN A 31 -6.48 -11.21 -23.15
C ASN A 31 -6.43 -10.03 -24.15
N TYR A 32 -7.23 -8.98 -23.95
CA TYR A 32 -7.24 -7.80 -24.82
C TYR A 32 -6.58 -6.61 -24.11
N PRO A 33 -5.50 -6.03 -24.67
CA PRO A 33 -4.96 -4.78 -24.15
C PRO A 33 -6.00 -3.66 -24.31
N PHE A 34 -6.10 -2.74 -23.33
CA PHE A 34 -6.86 -1.47 -23.36
C PHE A 34 -8.35 -1.44 -22.95
N CYS A 35 -8.87 -2.41 -22.19
CA CYS A 35 -10.32 -2.43 -21.87
C CYS A 35 -10.84 -1.48 -20.78
N THR A 36 -10.00 -0.70 -20.07
CA THR A 36 -10.47 0.04 -18.86
C THR A 36 -10.13 1.54 -18.96
N ILE A 37 -11.16 2.37 -19.15
CA ILE A 37 -11.03 3.84 -19.25
C ILE A 37 -11.07 4.51 -17.85
N GLU A 38 -11.89 4.00 -16.94
CA GLU A 38 -11.92 4.42 -15.52
C GLU A 38 -11.28 3.33 -14.64
N PRO A 39 -10.41 3.68 -13.67
CA PRO A 39 -9.73 2.67 -12.87
C PRO A 39 -10.71 1.98 -11.93
N ASN A 40 -10.61 0.65 -11.84
CA ASN A 40 -11.42 -0.10 -10.89
C ASN A 40 -10.90 0.16 -9.47
N VAL A 41 -11.78 0.49 -8.53
CA VAL A 41 -11.44 0.68 -7.12
C VAL A 41 -12.03 -0.45 -6.29
N GLY A 42 -11.19 -1.08 -5.48
CA GLY A 42 -11.55 -2.19 -4.60
C GLY A 42 -11.24 -1.86 -3.15
N MET A 43 -12.24 -1.98 -2.28
CA MET A 43 -12.04 -1.93 -0.83
C MET A 43 -11.78 -3.34 -0.32
N VAL A 44 -10.66 -3.53 0.38
CA VAL A 44 -10.24 -4.85 0.86
C VAL A 44 -10.05 -4.78 2.38
N GLU A 45 -10.60 -5.74 3.08
CA GLU A 45 -10.43 -5.89 4.52
C GLU A 45 -9.00 -6.35 4.83
N VAL A 46 -8.35 -5.73 5.81
CA VAL A 46 -7.00 -6.09 6.22
C VAL A 46 -7.07 -7.35 7.10
N PRO A 47 -6.48 -8.48 6.68
CA PRO A 47 -6.53 -9.71 7.46
C PRO A 47 -5.62 -9.59 8.67
N ASP A 48 -6.24 -9.56 9.84
CA ASP A 48 -5.58 -9.38 11.14
C ASP A 48 -6.07 -10.42 12.15
N PRO A 49 -5.23 -11.42 12.51
CA PRO A 49 -5.61 -12.48 13.46
C PRO A 49 -5.96 -11.95 14.85
N ARG A 50 -5.45 -10.76 15.22
CA ARG A 50 -5.70 -10.13 16.52
C ARG A 50 -7.18 -9.83 16.75
N LEU A 51 -7.95 -9.58 15.69
CA LEU A 51 -9.40 -9.38 15.79
C LEU A 51 -10.12 -10.64 16.28
N ALA A 52 -9.71 -11.81 15.80
CA ALA A 52 -10.28 -13.08 16.22
C ALA A 52 -9.95 -13.39 17.68
N GLU A 53 -8.71 -13.11 18.10
CA GLU A 53 -8.25 -13.28 19.48
C GLU A 53 -9.00 -12.36 20.46
N LEU A 54 -9.14 -11.07 20.13
CA LEU A 54 -9.94 -10.13 20.91
C LEU A 54 -11.40 -10.57 21.00
N SER A 55 -11.96 -11.03 19.88
CA SER A 55 -13.36 -11.45 19.80
C SER A 55 -13.64 -12.73 20.59
N ALA A 56 -12.68 -13.65 20.70
CA ALA A 56 -12.81 -14.84 21.54
C ALA A 56 -12.97 -14.49 23.03
N ILE A 57 -12.35 -13.39 23.48
CA ILE A 57 -12.44 -12.89 24.86
C ILE A 57 -13.73 -12.08 25.06
N VAL A 58 -13.97 -11.11 24.17
CA VAL A 58 -15.02 -10.08 24.33
C VAL A 58 -16.41 -10.60 23.94
N LYS A 59 -16.47 -11.52 22.97
CA LYS A 59 -17.70 -12.05 22.35
C LYS A 59 -18.61 -10.92 21.82
N PRO A 60 -18.13 -10.10 20.89
CA PRO A 60 -18.89 -8.96 20.38
C PRO A 60 -20.05 -9.40 19.48
N GLU A 61 -21.06 -8.53 19.31
CA GLU A 61 -22.11 -8.70 18.31
C GLU A 61 -21.57 -8.55 16.86
N ARG A 62 -20.49 -7.78 16.68
CA ARG A 62 -19.87 -7.53 15.37
C ARG A 62 -18.34 -7.42 15.45
N ILE A 63 -17.66 -7.90 14.40
CA ILE A 63 -16.23 -7.67 14.16
C ILE A 63 -16.10 -6.73 12.97
N VAL A 64 -15.28 -5.68 13.08
CA VAL A 64 -15.06 -4.68 12.03
C VAL A 64 -13.56 -4.56 11.73
N PRO A 65 -13.07 -5.13 10.61
CA PRO A 65 -11.67 -5.02 10.24
C PRO A 65 -11.31 -3.64 9.71
N ALA A 66 -10.00 -3.37 9.65
CA ALA A 66 -9.45 -2.23 8.95
C ALA A 66 -9.62 -2.45 7.44
N ILE A 67 -9.66 -1.37 6.67
CA ILE A 67 -9.80 -1.42 5.21
C ILE A 67 -8.64 -0.71 4.53
N VAL A 68 -8.25 -1.21 3.36
CA VAL A 68 -7.33 -0.56 2.44
C VAL A 68 -7.95 -0.54 1.05
N GLU A 69 -7.67 0.53 0.30
CA GLU A 69 -8.16 0.67 -1.07
C GLU A 69 -7.07 0.29 -2.07
N PHE A 70 -7.42 -0.58 -3.00
CA PHE A 70 -6.63 -0.90 -4.18
C PHE A 70 -7.28 -0.29 -5.42
N VAL A 71 -6.45 0.22 -6.31
CA VAL A 71 -6.89 0.84 -7.58
C VAL A 71 -6.20 0.10 -8.70
N ASP A 72 -6.98 -0.54 -9.59
CA ASP A 72 -6.44 -1.16 -10.78
C ASP A 72 -6.10 -0.09 -11.81
N ILE A 73 -4.81 0.16 -12.00
CA ILE A 73 -4.34 1.08 -13.04
C ILE A 73 -4.23 0.25 -14.32
N ALA A 74 -4.84 0.70 -15.41
CA ALA A 74 -4.76 -0.06 -16.65
C ALA A 74 -3.30 -0.18 -17.15
N GLY A 75 -3.04 -1.24 -17.92
CA GLY A 75 -1.70 -1.68 -18.26
C GLY A 75 -0.86 -0.57 -18.89
N LEU A 76 0.28 -0.26 -18.25
CA LEU A 76 1.22 0.73 -18.75
C LEU A 76 2.03 0.10 -19.89
N VAL A 77 2.14 0.80 -21.02
CA VAL A 77 2.99 0.42 -22.14
C VAL A 77 3.97 1.55 -22.44
N ALA A 78 5.06 1.23 -23.12
CA ALA A 78 6.02 2.22 -23.59
C ALA A 78 5.30 3.31 -24.42
N GLY A 79 5.68 4.58 -24.21
CA GLY A 79 5.10 5.75 -24.87
C GLY A 79 3.99 6.46 -24.10
N ALA A 80 3.61 5.99 -22.89
CA ALA A 80 2.53 6.58 -22.11
C ALA A 80 2.73 8.09 -21.80
N SER A 81 3.98 8.49 -21.53
CA SER A 81 4.40 9.86 -21.24
C SER A 81 4.44 10.79 -22.46
N LYS A 82 4.55 10.23 -23.67
CA LYS A 82 4.59 11.00 -24.93
C LYS A 82 3.19 11.37 -25.45
N GLY A 83 2.13 10.94 -24.76
CA GLY A 83 0.74 11.18 -25.16
C GLY A 83 0.29 10.33 -26.35
N GLU A 84 1.02 9.28 -26.70
CA GLU A 84 0.54 8.27 -27.65
C GLU A 84 -0.52 7.40 -26.95
N GLY A 85 -1.77 7.44 -27.42
CA GLY A 85 -2.88 6.67 -26.85
C GLY A 85 -3.45 7.23 -25.53
N LEU A 86 -3.87 6.34 -24.62
CA LEU A 86 -4.51 6.66 -23.33
C LEU A 86 -3.48 6.90 -22.18
N GLY A 87 -2.19 6.91 -22.47
CA GLY A 87 -1.08 6.95 -21.49
C GLY A 87 -1.17 8.03 -20.41
N ASN A 88 -1.53 9.25 -20.81
CA ASN A 88 -1.66 10.38 -19.88
C ASN A 88 -2.79 10.20 -18.85
N GLN A 89 -3.85 9.48 -19.20
CA GLN A 89 -4.96 9.19 -18.28
C GLN A 89 -4.51 8.19 -17.20
N PHE A 90 -3.72 7.17 -17.58
CA PHE A 90 -3.15 6.23 -16.60
C PHE A 90 -2.21 6.92 -15.60
N LEU A 91 -1.34 7.81 -16.08
CA LEU A 91 -0.46 8.58 -15.20
C LEU A 91 -1.24 9.48 -14.23
N ALA A 92 -2.37 10.04 -14.66
CA ALA A 92 -3.25 10.81 -13.78
C ALA A 92 -3.84 9.93 -12.66
N HIS A 93 -4.32 8.74 -12.99
CA HIS A 93 -4.83 7.79 -11.98
C HIS A 93 -3.76 7.34 -10.99
N ILE A 94 -2.52 7.09 -11.45
CA ILE A 94 -1.42 6.78 -10.54
C ILE A 94 -1.14 7.97 -9.60
N ARG A 95 -1.19 9.21 -10.10
CA ARG A 95 -0.98 10.41 -9.25
C ARG A 95 -1.98 10.51 -8.10
N GLU A 96 -3.21 10.03 -8.29
CA GLU A 96 -4.29 10.02 -7.30
C GLU A 96 -4.17 8.90 -6.23
N THR A 97 -3.18 8.01 -6.36
CA THR A 97 -2.88 6.98 -5.36
C THR A 97 -1.80 7.43 -4.38
N ASP A 98 -1.59 6.72 -3.28
CA ASP A 98 -0.60 7.05 -2.26
C ASP A 98 0.63 6.13 -2.30
N ALA A 99 0.47 4.90 -2.80
CA ALA A 99 1.55 3.95 -3.01
C ALA A 99 1.40 3.18 -4.33
N ILE A 100 2.49 2.60 -4.82
CA ILE A 100 2.53 1.81 -6.05
C ILE A 100 2.80 0.34 -5.71
N VAL A 101 1.96 -0.55 -6.22
CA VAL A 101 2.13 -2.01 -6.16
C VAL A 101 2.43 -2.48 -7.58
N ASN A 102 3.70 -2.75 -7.89
CA ASN A 102 4.11 -3.13 -9.23
C ASN A 102 4.11 -4.65 -9.41
N VAL A 103 3.20 -5.18 -10.21
CA VAL A 103 3.08 -6.60 -10.54
C VAL A 103 4.06 -6.94 -11.66
N VAL A 104 4.95 -7.88 -11.38
CA VAL A 104 6.04 -8.29 -12.26
C VAL A 104 5.93 -9.78 -12.54
N ARG A 105 5.97 -10.14 -13.83
CA ARG A 105 5.87 -11.53 -14.25
C ARG A 105 7.15 -12.29 -13.91
N CYS A 106 7.03 -13.30 -13.05
CA CYS A 106 8.09 -14.20 -12.61
C CYS A 106 7.74 -15.67 -12.91
N PHE A 107 7.00 -15.94 -13.99
CA PHE A 107 6.65 -17.28 -14.44
C PHE A 107 6.74 -17.37 -15.97
N GLU A 108 7.08 -18.56 -16.45
CA GLU A 108 7.04 -18.93 -17.87
C GLU A 108 5.76 -19.71 -18.15
N ASP A 109 5.08 -19.37 -19.24
CA ASP A 109 3.89 -20.08 -19.74
C ASP A 109 3.75 -19.79 -21.23
N ASP A 110 3.80 -20.84 -22.05
CA ASP A 110 3.73 -20.78 -23.51
C ASP A 110 2.39 -20.23 -24.02
N ASN A 111 1.34 -20.28 -23.20
CA ASN A 111 0.01 -19.76 -23.55
C ASN A 111 -0.13 -18.25 -23.28
N VAL A 112 0.82 -17.64 -22.57
CA VAL A 112 0.75 -16.23 -22.17
C VAL A 112 1.84 -15.44 -22.88
N ILE A 113 1.44 -14.68 -23.91
CA ILE A 113 2.36 -13.88 -24.72
C ILE A 113 2.86 -12.65 -23.92
N HIS A 114 4.18 -12.53 -23.81
CA HIS A 114 4.81 -11.34 -23.25
C HIS A 114 4.89 -10.22 -24.30
N VAL A 115 4.63 -8.97 -23.90
CA VAL A 115 4.60 -7.81 -24.82
C VAL A 115 5.92 -7.58 -25.56
N ALA A 116 7.05 -7.89 -24.94
CA ALA A 116 8.38 -7.79 -25.54
C ALA A 116 8.86 -9.09 -26.21
N GLY A 117 8.05 -10.16 -26.22
CA GLY A 117 8.41 -11.48 -26.74
C GLY A 117 9.42 -12.27 -25.88
N LYS A 118 9.95 -11.67 -24.82
CA LYS A 118 10.81 -12.30 -23.80
C LYS A 118 10.38 -11.83 -22.42
N ILE A 119 10.42 -12.74 -21.44
CA ILE A 119 10.14 -12.44 -20.03
C ILE A 119 11.44 -11.99 -19.36
N ASN A 120 11.44 -10.78 -18.80
CA ASN A 120 12.54 -10.27 -17.98
C ASN A 120 11.99 -9.26 -16.95
N PRO A 121 11.95 -9.62 -15.66
CA PRO A 121 11.45 -8.76 -14.59
C PRO A 121 12.07 -7.36 -14.56
N LEU A 122 13.37 -7.25 -14.85
CA LEU A 122 14.09 -5.97 -14.77
C LEU A 122 13.76 -5.05 -15.94
N ASP A 123 13.68 -5.61 -17.15
CA ASP A 123 13.27 -4.86 -18.34
C ASP A 123 11.83 -4.33 -18.16
N ASP A 124 10.93 -5.16 -17.60
CA ASP A 124 9.54 -4.76 -17.33
C ASP A 124 9.45 -3.60 -16.34
N ILE A 125 10.24 -3.66 -15.27
CA ILE A 125 10.33 -2.58 -14.29
C ILE A 125 10.90 -1.31 -14.92
N GLU A 126 11.94 -1.43 -15.74
CA GLU A 126 12.60 -0.30 -16.40
C GLU A 126 11.64 0.43 -17.35
N VAL A 127 10.83 -0.31 -18.10
CA VAL A 127 9.78 0.28 -18.97
C VAL A 127 8.83 1.13 -18.14
N ILE A 128 8.29 0.59 -17.04
CA ILE A 128 7.37 1.34 -16.18
C ILE A 128 8.07 2.55 -15.57
N GLN A 129 9.26 2.36 -14.99
CA GLN A 129 9.99 3.44 -14.33
C GLN A 129 10.35 4.58 -15.28
N THR A 130 10.73 4.26 -16.52
CA THR A 130 11.02 5.25 -17.55
C THR A 130 9.80 6.13 -17.81
N GLU A 131 8.61 5.54 -17.98
CA GLU A 131 7.38 6.30 -18.20
C GLU A 131 7.00 7.18 -17.00
N LEU A 132 7.16 6.66 -15.78
CA LEU A 132 6.90 7.43 -14.55
C LEU A 132 7.90 8.58 -14.39
N ALA A 133 9.17 8.34 -14.70
CA ALA A 133 10.23 9.34 -14.61
C ALA A 133 10.03 10.46 -15.64
N LEU A 134 9.73 10.12 -16.90
CA LEU A 134 9.41 11.10 -17.95
C LEU A 134 8.20 11.96 -17.57
N ALA A 135 7.16 11.36 -16.99
CA ALA A 135 5.99 12.10 -16.52
C ALA A 135 6.34 13.10 -15.41
N ASP A 136 7.21 12.72 -14.47
CA ASP A 136 7.65 13.61 -13.40
C ASP A 136 8.66 14.65 -13.87
N MET A 137 9.53 14.35 -14.83
CA MET A 137 10.42 15.34 -15.46
C MET A 137 9.61 16.52 -16.01
N GLY A 138 8.52 16.24 -16.72
CA GLY A 138 7.63 17.28 -17.23
C GLY A 138 7.00 18.15 -16.12
N THR A 139 6.74 17.59 -14.94
CA THR A 139 6.26 18.34 -13.76
C THR A 139 7.38 19.18 -13.14
N VAL A 140 8.57 18.59 -12.98
CA VAL A 140 9.75 19.23 -12.39
C VAL A 140 10.23 20.40 -13.26
N GLU A 141 10.28 20.24 -14.58
CA GLU A 141 10.66 21.31 -15.52
C GLU A 141 9.74 22.53 -15.39
N LYS A 142 8.42 22.30 -15.40
CA LYS A 142 7.41 23.35 -15.24
C LYS A 142 7.54 24.04 -13.88
N ALA A 143 7.79 23.28 -12.81
CA ALA A 143 7.99 23.82 -11.47
C ALA A 143 9.25 24.69 -11.39
N ILE A 144 10.39 24.22 -11.92
CA ILE A 144 11.63 25.01 -12.01
C ILE A 144 11.35 26.31 -12.77
N HIS A 145 10.73 26.25 -13.96
CA HIS A 145 10.46 27.44 -14.76
C HIS A 145 9.61 28.48 -14.00
N ARG A 146 8.59 28.03 -13.26
CA ARG A 146 7.69 28.89 -12.48
C ARG A 146 8.37 29.52 -11.27
N GLU A 147 9.15 28.73 -10.52
CA GLU A 147 9.71 29.16 -9.23
C GLU A 147 11.06 29.87 -9.37
N ASN A 148 11.82 29.64 -10.45
CA ASN A 148 13.15 30.23 -10.65
C ASN A 148 13.12 31.77 -10.70
N LYS A 149 12.05 32.36 -11.24
CA LYS A 149 11.88 33.83 -11.20
C LYS A 149 11.76 34.35 -9.76
N LYS A 150 11.00 33.66 -8.91
CA LYS A 150 10.80 34.03 -7.50
C LYS A 150 12.08 33.84 -6.69
N ALA A 151 12.77 32.73 -6.92
CA ALA A 151 14.07 32.43 -6.31
C ALA A 151 15.09 33.55 -6.61
N ARG A 152 15.18 33.98 -7.87
CA ARG A 152 16.07 35.08 -8.29
C ARG A 152 15.68 36.45 -7.71
N SER A 153 14.41 36.66 -7.38
CA SER A 153 13.95 37.88 -6.69
C SER A 153 14.14 37.84 -5.17
N GLY A 154 14.75 36.79 -4.62
CA GLY A 154 15.13 36.70 -3.21
C GLY A 154 14.18 35.87 -2.32
N ASP A 155 13.20 35.17 -2.91
CA ASP A 155 12.35 34.24 -2.17
C ASP A 155 13.15 32.99 -1.77
N LYS A 156 13.34 32.79 -0.46
CA LYS A 156 14.15 31.71 0.10
C LYS A 156 13.50 30.34 -0.06
N ASP A 157 12.17 30.25 0.02
CA ASP A 157 11.46 28.97 -0.09
C ASP A 157 11.44 28.52 -1.55
N ALA A 158 11.24 29.46 -2.49
CA ALA A 158 11.38 29.18 -3.91
C ALA A 158 12.81 28.74 -4.27
N ALA A 159 13.84 29.37 -3.67
CA ALA A 159 15.23 28.99 -3.89
C ALA A 159 15.55 27.58 -3.38
N LYS A 160 15.07 27.21 -2.19
CA LYS A 160 15.20 25.84 -1.66
C LYS A 160 14.53 24.82 -2.58
N LEU A 161 13.30 25.08 -2.99
CA LEU A 161 12.57 24.18 -3.88
C LEU A 161 13.30 23.99 -5.22
N VAL A 162 13.75 25.08 -5.86
CA VAL A 162 14.50 24.99 -7.13
C VAL A 162 15.78 24.17 -6.97
N ALA A 163 16.54 24.36 -5.88
CA ALA A 163 17.76 23.60 -5.63
C ALA A 163 17.51 22.08 -5.50
N VAL A 164 16.40 21.69 -4.86
CA VAL A 164 15.99 20.27 -4.78
C VAL A 164 15.57 19.75 -6.16
N LEU A 165 14.79 20.53 -6.91
CA LEU A 165 14.31 20.14 -8.25
C LEU A 165 15.44 19.99 -9.27
N GLU A 166 16.46 20.84 -9.21
CA GLU A 166 17.66 20.75 -10.06
C GLU A 166 18.49 19.49 -9.77
N ARG A 167 18.39 18.92 -8.56
CA ARG A 167 18.97 17.60 -8.22
C ARG A 167 18.08 16.44 -8.65
N ILE A 168 16.76 16.60 -8.59
CA ILE A 168 15.79 15.58 -9.00
C ILE A 168 15.87 15.35 -10.52
N MET A 169 15.99 16.42 -11.31
CA MET A 169 15.99 16.33 -12.77
C MET A 169 16.99 15.30 -13.35
N PRO A 170 18.31 15.36 -13.06
CA PRO A 170 19.27 14.40 -13.59
C PRO A 170 19.11 12.98 -13.03
N HIS A 171 18.40 12.81 -11.90
CA HIS A 171 18.08 11.49 -11.37
C HIS A 171 16.96 10.83 -12.17
N LEU A 172 15.90 11.60 -12.47
CA LEU A 172 14.80 11.16 -13.33
C LEU A 172 15.27 10.90 -14.77
N ASP A 173 16.23 11.67 -15.28
CA ASP A 173 16.83 11.46 -16.61
C ASP A 173 17.53 10.09 -16.74
N GLN A 174 17.92 9.48 -15.61
CA GLN A 174 18.44 8.10 -15.56
C GLN A 174 17.36 7.04 -15.32
N ALA A 175 16.08 7.39 -15.48
CA ALA A 175 14.91 6.58 -15.15
C ALA A 175 14.86 6.11 -13.68
N LYS A 176 15.56 6.80 -12.76
CA LYS A 176 15.58 6.43 -11.34
C LYS A 176 14.49 7.20 -10.57
N PRO A 177 13.77 6.53 -9.66
CA PRO A 177 12.65 7.15 -8.98
C PRO A 177 13.10 8.07 -7.82
N VAL A 178 12.41 9.20 -7.62
CA VAL A 178 12.73 10.18 -6.56
C VAL A 178 12.84 9.55 -5.17
N ARG A 179 12.00 8.55 -4.86
CA ARG A 179 12.05 7.84 -3.56
C ARG A 179 13.42 7.19 -3.25
N ALA A 180 14.23 6.92 -4.27
CA ALA A 180 15.55 6.30 -4.13
C ALA A 180 16.69 7.33 -3.93
N MET A 181 16.40 8.63 -3.96
CA MET A 181 17.42 9.68 -3.83
C MET A 181 17.92 9.90 -2.39
N GLY A 182 17.20 9.39 -1.38
CA GLY A 182 17.54 9.63 0.02
C GLY A 182 17.34 11.09 0.43
N LEU A 183 16.32 11.76 -0.11
CA LEU A 183 15.92 13.10 0.32
C LEU A 183 15.47 13.09 1.78
N ASP A 184 15.79 14.15 2.52
CA ASP A 184 15.37 14.28 3.92
C ASP A 184 13.88 14.68 4.05
N ALA A 185 13.38 14.73 5.28
CA ALA A 185 11.98 15.05 5.54
C ALA A 185 11.58 16.49 5.13
N GLU A 186 12.50 17.45 5.21
CA GLU A 186 12.25 18.84 4.77
C GLU A 186 12.17 18.89 3.23
N GLU A 187 13.10 18.23 2.55
CA GLU A 187 13.14 18.13 1.09
C GLU A 187 11.91 17.39 0.54
N MET A 188 11.50 16.28 1.16
CA MET A 188 10.29 15.54 0.81
C MET A 188 9.04 16.39 1.01
N ALA A 189 8.98 17.20 2.08
CA ALA A 189 7.87 18.12 2.33
C ALA A 189 7.80 19.23 1.26
N LEU A 190 8.94 19.73 0.79
CA LEU A 190 9.01 20.76 -0.26
C LEU A 190 8.44 20.26 -1.59
N ILE A 191 8.69 19.01 -1.97
CA ILE A 191 8.22 18.44 -3.24
C ILE A 191 6.83 17.81 -3.16
N LYS A 192 6.30 17.56 -1.95
CA LYS A 192 4.97 16.95 -1.74
C LYS A 192 3.85 17.62 -2.56
N PRO A 193 3.75 18.97 -2.65
CA PRO A 193 2.71 19.62 -3.45
C PRO A 193 2.80 19.37 -4.96
N LEU A 194 3.93 18.87 -5.47
CA LEU A 194 4.10 18.52 -6.89
C LEU A 194 3.49 17.16 -7.24
N CYS A 195 3.13 16.34 -6.24
CA CYS A 195 2.55 15.02 -6.42
C CYS A 195 3.35 14.16 -7.42
N LEU A 196 4.68 14.14 -7.26
CA LEU A 196 5.57 13.34 -8.10
C LEU A 196 5.24 11.85 -7.89
N ILE A 197 5.02 11.13 -9.00
CA ILE A 197 4.66 9.71 -8.97
C ILE A 197 5.80 8.87 -8.40
N THR A 198 7.02 9.16 -8.85
CA THR A 198 8.25 8.45 -8.47
C THR A 198 8.69 8.70 -7.03
N ALA A 199 8.10 9.69 -6.34
CA ALA A 199 8.32 9.93 -4.91
C ALA A 199 7.44 9.06 -4.02
N LYS A 200 6.37 8.45 -4.56
CA LYS A 200 5.47 7.57 -3.79
C LYS A 200 6.22 6.31 -3.33
N PRO A 201 5.94 5.79 -2.12
CA PRO A 201 6.42 4.48 -1.72
C PRO A 201 5.95 3.40 -2.72
N ALA A 202 6.80 2.41 -2.97
CA ALA A 202 6.49 1.35 -3.92
C ALA A 202 6.93 -0.02 -3.38
N MET A 203 6.19 -1.05 -3.76
CA MET A 203 6.53 -2.45 -3.56
C MET A 203 6.39 -3.22 -4.87
N TYR A 204 6.97 -4.42 -4.89
CA TYR A 204 6.88 -5.33 -6.02
C TYR A 204 6.11 -6.59 -5.66
N VAL A 205 5.32 -7.08 -6.61
CA VAL A 205 4.60 -8.33 -6.53
C VAL A 205 5.15 -9.24 -7.61
N GLY A 206 5.95 -10.23 -7.20
CA GLY A 206 6.45 -11.26 -8.09
C GLY A 206 5.36 -12.28 -8.32
N ASN A 207 4.68 -12.20 -9.46
CA ASN A 207 3.69 -13.20 -9.84
C ASN A 207 4.40 -14.44 -10.37
N VAL A 208 4.27 -15.58 -9.70
CA VAL A 208 4.95 -16.84 -9.99
C VAL A 208 3.95 -17.94 -10.37
N SER A 209 4.46 -19.07 -10.86
CA SER A 209 3.68 -20.31 -10.96
C SER A 209 3.46 -20.93 -9.58
N ASP A 210 2.60 -21.94 -9.52
CA ASP A 210 2.33 -22.77 -8.33
C ASP A 210 3.59 -23.32 -7.64
N THR A 211 4.61 -23.61 -8.43
CA THR A 211 5.91 -24.17 -8.02
C THR A 211 7.02 -23.12 -7.97
N GLY A 212 6.73 -21.89 -8.40
CA GLY A 212 7.71 -20.83 -8.63
C GLY A 212 8.08 -19.99 -7.41
N PHE A 213 7.65 -20.36 -6.20
CA PHE A 213 7.97 -19.64 -4.96
C PHE A 213 9.42 -19.85 -4.48
N THR A 214 10.07 -20.93 -4.93
CA THR A 214 11.46 -21.27 -4.58
C THR A 214 12.23 -21.63 -5.84
N ASN A 215 13.56 -21.46 -5.83
CA ASN A 215 14.44 -21.75 -6.96
C ASN A 215 13.99 -21.09 -8.29
N ASN A 216 13.53 -19.84 -8.22
CA ASN A 216 13.01 -19.10 -9.35
C ASN A 216 13.95 -17.93 -9.69
N PRO A 217 14.78 -18.04 -10.75
CA PRO A 217 15.74 -17.01 -11.12
C PRO A 217 15.11 -15.65 -11.44
N LEU A 218 13.84 -15.62 -11.87
CA LEU A 218 13.12 -14.38 -12.16
C LEU A 218 12.74 -13.66 -10.85
N LEU A 219 12.26 -14.42 -9.87
CA LEU A 219 11.95 -13.90 -8.54
C LEU A 219 13.20 -13.46 -7.79
N ASP A 220 14.32 -14.19 -7.95
CA ASP A 220 15.61 -13.84 -7.34
C ASP A 220 16.13 -12.50 -7.89
N GLN A 221 16.06 -12.30 -9.22
CA GLN A 221 16.41 -11.03 -9.87
C GLN A 221 15.54 -9.87 -9.36
N LEU A 222 14.23 -10.08 -9.26
CA LEU A 222 13.30 -9.08 -8.73
C LEU A 222 13.64 -8.72 -7.28
N THR A 223 13.91 -9.73 -6.45
CA THR A 223 14.21 -9.56 -5.03
C THR A 223 15.50 -8.78 -4.82
N GLU A 224 16.55 -9.08 -5.60
CA GLU A 224 17.82 -8.37 -5.52
C GLU A 224 17.69 -6.91 -5.97
N TYR A 225 16.98 -6.68 -7.07
CA TYR A 225 16.70 -5.33 -7.55
C TYR A 225 15.90 -4.51 -6.52
N ALA A 226 14.84 -5.09 -5.93
CA ALA A 226 13.99 -4.41 -4.97
C ALA A 226 14.74 -4.04 -3.67
N LYS A 227 15.67 -4.88 -3.21
CA LYS A 227 16.56 -4.56 -2.07
C LYS A 227 17.39 -3.30 -2.34
N SER A 228 17.90 -3.12 -3.56
CA SER A 228 18.66 -1.91 -3.94
C SER A 228 17.84 -0.62 -3.84
N GLN A 229 16.51 -0.73 -3.87
CA GLN A 229 15.54 0.37 -3.79
C GLN A 229 14.85 0.46 -2.42
N ASN A 230 15.22 -0.38 -1.46
CA ASN A 230 14.52 -0.56 -0.17
C ASN A 230 13.00 -0.76 -0.35
N ALA A 231 12.62 -1.53 -1.38
CA ALA A 231 11.24 -1.81 -1.72
C ALA A 231 10.85 -3.23 -1.28
N PRO A 232 9.70 -3.42 -0.59
CA PRO A 232 9.21 -4.75 -0.24
C PRO A 232 8.90 -5.59 -1.49
N VAL A 233 9.06 -6.91 -1.38
CA VAL A 233 8.64 -7.88 -2.40
C VAL A 233 7.69 -8.89 -1.78
N VAL A 234 6.58 -9.15 -2.45
CA VAL A 234 5.66 -10.25 -2.12
C VAL A 234 5.56 -11.16 -3.33
N ALA A 235 5.95 -12.43 -3.16
CA ALA A 235 5.72 -13.45 -4.16
C ALA A 235 4.29 -14.01 -3.99
N ILE A 236 3.55 -14.10 -5.09
CA ILE A 236 2.20 -14.67 -5.14
C ILE A 236 2.06 -15.52 -6.40
N CYS A 237 1.11 -16.45 -6.40
CA CYS A 237 0.65 -17.07 -7.64
C CYS A 237 -0.78 -16.58 -7.90
N ALA A 238 -0.95 -15.61 -8.80
CA ALA A 238 -2.25 -15.00 -9.03
C ALA A 238 -3.32 -16.00 -9.51
N ALA A 239 -2.91 -17.09 -10.19
CA ALA A 239 -3.81 -18.17 -10.59
C ALA A 239 -4.35 -18.92 -9.37
N ILE A 240 -3.48 -19.36 -8.46
CA ILE A 240 -3.88 -20.00 -7.20
C ILE A 240 -4.78 -19.08 -6.37
N GLU A 241 -4.41 -17.79 -6.24
CA GLU A 241 -5.22 -16.85 -5.47
C GLU A 241 -6.63 -16.65 -6.06
N ALA A 242 -6.76 -16.71 -7.40
CA ALA A 242 -8.05 -16.66 -8.06
C ALA A 242 -8.91 -17.91 -7.76
N GLU A 243 -8.31 -19.10 -7.76
CA GLU A 243 -9.00 -20.33 -7.36
C GLU A 243 -9.45 -20.26 -5.89
N ILE A 244 -8.55 -19.84 -4.99
CA ILE A 244 -8.84 -19.66 -3.56
C ILE A 244 -9.99 -18.68 -3.33
N ALA A 245 -10.11 -17.63 -4.16
CA ALA A 245 -11.15 -16.62 -4.01
C ALA A 245 -12.57 -17.15 -4.31
N GLU A 246 -12.68 -18.26 -5.04
CA GLU A 246 -13.95 -18.90 -5.39
C GLU A 246 -14.37 -20.00 -4.40
N LEU A 247 -13.45 -20.44 -3.52
CA LEU A 247 -13.71 -21.46 -2.50
C LEU A 247 -14.44 -20.87 -1.28
N ASP A 248 -15.15 -21.74 -0.56
CA ASP A 248 -15.67 -21.42 0.76
C ASP A 248 -14.59 -21.54 1.85
N ASP A 249 -14.88 -21.09 3.07
CA ASP A 249 -13.90 -21.07 4.16
C ASP A 249 -13.42 -22.45 4.62
N ALA A 250 -14.20 -23.52 4.38
CA ALA A 250 -13.83 -24.88 4.73
C ALA A 250 -12.89 -25.45 3.67
N ASP A 251 -13.29 -25.37 2.40
CA ASP A 251 -12.52 -25.84 1.25
C ASP A 251 -11.19 -25.07 1.11
N LYS A 252 -11.21 -23.76 1.39
CA LYS A 252 -10.00 -22.92 1.39
C LYS A 252 -8.94 -23.42 2.36
N LYS A 253 -9.34 -23.88 3.56
CA LYS A 253 -8.38 -24.37 4.57
C LYS A 253 -7.77 -25.70 4.16
N GLU A 254 -8.56 -26.59 3.58
CA GLU A 254 -8.09 -27.88 3.06
C GLU A 254 -7.12 -27.65 1.89
N PHE A 255 -7.51 -26.81 0.94
CA PHE A 255 -6.68 -26.45 -0.22
C PHE A 255 -5.33 -25.85 0.19
N LEU A 256 -5.32 -24.88 1.11
CA LEU A 256 -4.07 -24.28 1.62
C LEU A 256 -3.17 -25.34 2.29
N ALA A 257 -3.74 -26.25 3.08
CA ALA A 257 -3.00 -27.31 3.75
C ALA A 257 -2.36 -28.29 2.75
N ASP A 258 -3.09 -28.66 1.69
CA ASP A 258 -2.59 -29.54 0.63
C ASP A 258 -1.44 -28.93 -0.15
N MET A 259 -1.45 -27.60 -0.33
CA MET A 259 -0.35 -26.85 -0.96
C MET A 259 0.82 -26.55 0.00
N GLY A 260 0.70 -26.91 1.28
CA GLY A 260 1.69 -26.59 2.31
C GLY A 260 1.79 -25.09 2.62
N MET A 261 0.70 -24.34 2.42
CA MET A 261 0.60 -22.92 2.74
C MET A 261 -0.20 -22.71 4.04
N GLU A 262 0.31 -21.85 4.92
CA GLU A 262 -0.40 -21.52 6.19
C GLU A 262 -1.48 -20.45 5.99
N GLU A 263 -1.30 -19.58 4.98
CA GLU A 263 -2.21 -18.48 4.67
C GLU A 263 -2.18 -18.11 3.18
N PRO A 264 -3.23 -17.45 2.65
CA PRO A 264 -3.23 -16.93 1.29
C PRO A 264 -2.12 -15.91 1.05
N GLY A 265 -1.56 -15.90 -0.17
CA GLY A 265 -0.60 -14.89 -0.60
C GLY A 265 -1.21 -13.49 -0.67
N LEU A 266 -2.52 -13.37 -0.94
CA LEU A 266 -3.23 -12.08 -0.89
C LEU A 266 -3.19 -11.46 0.51
N ASP A 267 -3.33 -12.24 1.57
CA ASP A 267 -3.33 -11.72 2.93
C ASP A 267 -1.98 -11.05 3.26
N ARG A 268 -0.89 -11.67 2.79
CA ARG A 268 0.47 -11.12 2.88
C ARG A 268 0.61 -9.83 2.07
N LEU A 269 0.05 -9.80 0.85
CA LEU A 269 0.07 -8.61 0.00
C LEU A 269 -0.69 -7.44 0.65
N ILE A 270 -1.89 -7.67 1.18
CA ILE A 270 -2.73 -6.66 1.81
C ILE A 270 -2.00 -6.05 3.02
N ARG A 271 -1.43 -6.90 3.90
CA ARG A 271 -0.65 -6.42 5.05
C ARG A 271 0.62 -5.67 4.64
N ALA A 272 1.30 -6.11 3.59
CA ALA A 272 2.48 -5.42 3.07
C ALA A 272 2.11 -4.04 2.50
N ALA A 273 1.01 -3.94 1.75
CA ALA A 273 0.50 -2.68 1.21
C ALA A 273 0.05 -1.72 2.33
N PHE A 274 -0.62 -2.23 3.37
CA PHE A 274 -1.01 -1.44 4.54
C PHE A 274 0.21 -0.83 5.24
N LYS A 275 1.27 -1.63 5.44
CA LYS A 275 2.55 -1.14 5.98
C LYS A 275 3.26 -0.17 5.05
N LEU A 276 3.21 -0.39 3.74
CA LEU A 276 3.81 0.48 2.72
C LEU A 276 3.22 1.89 2.76
N LEU A 277 1.93 2.01 3.06
CA LEU A 277 1.23 3.27 3.27
C LEU A 277 1.58 3.97 4.60
N GLY A 278 2.44 3.36 5.42
CA GLY A 278 2.79 3.87 6.74
C GLY A 278 1.63 3.80 7.73
N LEU A 279 0.73 2.83 7.55
CA LEU A 279 -0.44 2.62 8.39
C LEU A 279 -0.18 1.56 9.46
N GLN A 280 -0.87 1.71 10.59
CA GLN A 280 -0.97 0.72 11.66
C GLN A 280 -2.40 0.69 12.20
N THR A 281 -2.68 -0.25 13.10
CA THR A 281 -4.02 -0.41 13.68
C THR A 281 -3.99 -0.23 15.19
N TYR A 282 -5.05 0.35 15.74
CA TYR A 282 -5.43 0.16 17.14
C TYR A 282 -6.82 -0.45 17.21
N PHE A 283 -7.23 -0.96 18.38
CA PHE A 283 -8.52 -1.61 18.55
C PHE A 283 -9.40 -0.89 19.57
N THR A 284 -10.70 -0.90 19.31
CA THR A 284 -11.73 -0.73 20.34
C THR A 284 -12.41 -2.06 20.55
N ALA A 285 -12.57 -2.49 21.79
CA ALA A 285 -13.05 -3.83 22.13
C ALA A 285 -14.18 -3.76 23.15
N GLY A 286 -15.41 -4.05 22.73
CA GLY A 286 -16.58 -4.10 23.61
C GLY A 286 -17.65 -5.07 23.12
N VAL A 287 -18.67 -5.32 23.94
CA VAL A 287 -19.74 -6.29 23.64
C VAL A 287 -20.53 -5.97 22.36
N LYS A 288 -20.61 -4.70 21.96
CA LYS A 288 -21.24 -4.31 20.70
C LYS A 288 -20.35 -4.61 19.50
N GLU A 289 -19.10 -4.19 19.57
CA GLU A 289 -18.16 -4.42 18.48
C GLU A 289 -16.72 -4.56 18.97
N VAL A 290 -15.96 -5.38 18.25
CA VAL A 290 -14.50 -5.33 18.22
C VAL A 290 -14.11 -4.76 16.86
N ARG A 291 -13.39 -3.64 16.86
CA ARG A 291 -13.07 -2.90 15.64
C ARG A 291 -11.60 -2.53 15.57
N ALA A 292 -11.01 -2.73 14.39
CA ALA A 292 -9.71 -2.20 14.03
C ALA A 292 -9.86 -0.81 13.42
N TRP A 293 -9.07 0.13 13.93
CA TRP A 293 -9.03 1.52 13.46
C TRP A 293 -7.68 1.79 12.80
N THR A 294 -7.73 2.30 11.58
CA THR A 294 -6.55 2.66 10.79
C THR A 294 -6.03 4.04 11.20
N ILE A 295 -4.75 4.12 11.55
CA ILE A 295 -4.03 5.36 11.84
C ILE A 295 -2.66 5.34 11.14
N HIS A 296 -2.01 6.49 11.01
CA HIS A 296 -0.63 6.54 10.58
C HIS A 296 0.30 6.11 11.72
N VAL A 297 1.42 5.47 11.36
CA VAL A 297 2.51 5.23 12.31
C VAL A 297 3.02 6.57 12.83
N GLY A 298 2.96 6.73 14.16
CA GLY A 298 3.37 7.98 14.82
C GLY A 298 2.21 8.87 15.26
N ASP A 299 0.96 8.55 14.90
CA ASP A 299 -0.20 9.30 15.37
C ASP A 299 -0.33 9.27 16.90
N THR A 300 -0.66 10.44 17.45
CA THR A 300 -0.89 10.64 18.88
C THR A 300 -2.28 10.20 19.31
N GLY A 301 -2.51 10.05 20.61
CA GLY A 301 -3.82 9.73 21.19
C GLY A 301 -4.96 10.60 20.67
N PRO A 302 -4.84 11.94 20.63
CA PRO A 302 -5.86 12.82 20.05
C PRO A 302 -6.13 12.55 18.56
N GLN A 303 -5.10 12.37 17.75
CA GLN A 303 -5.24 12.09 16.32
C GLN A 303 -5.94 10.74 16.09
N ALA A 304 -5.55 9.71 16.84
CA ALA A 304 -6.19 8.40 16.81
C ALA A 304 -7.67 8.46 17.21
N ALA A 305 -8.00 9.27 18.22
CA ALA A 305 -9.39 9.50 18.65
C ALA A 305 -10.21 10.23 17.58
N GLY A 306 -9.58 11.18 16.86
CA GLY A 306 -10.18 11.91 15.74
C GLY A 306 -10.64 11.02 14.58
N VAL A 307 -10.02 9.85 14.40
CA VAL A 307 -10.45 8.85 13.41
C VAL A 307 -11.83 8.27 13.74
N ILE A 308 -12.20 8.18 15.02
CA ILE A 308 -13.55 7.78 15.44
C ILE A 308 -14.54 8.91 15.15
N HIS A 309 -14.22 10.11 15.64
CA HIS A 309 -15.01 11.31 15.42
C HIS A 309 -14.18 12.57 15.72
N THR A 310 -14.38 13.65 14.96
CA THR A 310 -13.62 14.90 15.13
C THR A 310 -13.83 15.55 16.51
N ASP A 311 -14.98 15.33 17.14
CA ASP A 311 -15.23 15.82 18.51
C ASP A 311 -14.35 15.12 19.57
N PHE A 312 -13.97 13.86 19.35
CA PHE A 312 -13.08 13.15 20.28
C PHE A 312 -11.69 13.79 20.30
N GLU A 313 -11.19 14.23 19.15
CA GLU A 313 -9.90 14.91 19.04
C GLU A 313 -9.94 16.28 19.73
N ARG A 314 -10.99 17.07 19.47
CA ARG A 314 -11.17 18.41 20.08
C ARG A 314 -11.38 18.33 21.59
N GLY A 315 -12.20 17.38 22.03
CA GLY A 315 -12.57 17.15 23.42
C GLY A 315 -11.62 16.23 24.18
N PHE A 316 -10.50 15.80 23.57
CA PHE A 316 -9.63 14.77 24.13
C PHE A 316 -9.12 15.14 25.54
N ILE A 317 -9.36 14.25 26.50
CA ILE A 317 -8.82 14.35 27.87
C ILE A 317 -7.66 13.37 28.02
N ARG A 318 -7.90 12.07 27.80
CA ARG A 318 -6.92 10.99 27.92
C ARG A 318 -7.41 9.71 27.23
N ALA A 319 -6.49 8.81 26.91
CA ALA A 319 -6.80 7.47 26.43
C ALA A 319 -6.52 6.41 27.50
N GLN A 320 -7.51 5.60 27.85
CA GLN A 320 -7.26 4.35 28.57
C GLN A 320 -6.66 3.35 27.58
N THR A 321 -5.47 2.85 27.89
CA THR A 321 -4.65 2.09 26.95
C THR A 321 -4.23 0.77 27.57
N ILE A 322 -4.47 -0.32 26.87
CA ILE A 322 -3.98 -1.66 27.20
C ILE A 322 -3.24 -2.17 25.97
N ALA A 323 -2.01 -2.64 26.13
CA ALA A 323 -1.29 -3.27 25.02
C ALA A 323 -1.99 -4.58 24.62
N PHE A 324 -2.00 -4.93 23.32
CA PHE A 324 -2.64 -6.16 22.82
C PHE A 324 -2.26 -7.39 23.66
N ASP A 325 -0.96 -7.63 23.85
CA ASP A 325 -0.44 -8.79 24.56
C ASP A 325 -0.94 -8.85 26.01
N ASP A 326 -1.03 -7.70 26.69
CA ASP A 326 -1.59 -7.63 28.05
C ASP A 326 -3.10 -7.92 28.02
N PHE A 327 -3.84 -7.40 27.04
CA PHE A 327 -5.28 -7.68 26.90
C PHE A 327 -5.56 -9.19 26.74
N ILE A 328 -4.75 -9.87 25.92
CA ILE A 328 -4.85 -11.34 25.73
C ILE A 328 -4.43 -12.07 27.00
N THR A 329 -3.27 -11.73 27.58
CA THR A 329 -2.71 -12.39 28.78
C THR A 329 -3.66 -12.35 29.96
N TYR A 330 -4.31 -11.20 30.19
CA TYR A 330 -5.22 -11.01 31.33
C TYR A 330 -6.70 -11.19 30.96
N LYS A 331 -7.00 -11.77 29.79
CA LYS A 331 -8.34 -12.16 29.36
C LYS A 331 -9.35 -10.99 29.39
N GLY A 332 -8.92 -9.84 28.89
CA GLY A 332 -9.77 -8.67 28.66
C GLY A 332 -9.53 -7.51 29.61
N GLU A 333 -10.35 -6.46 29.45
CA GLU A 333 -10.19 -5.17 30.10
C GLU A 333 -10.13 -5.26 31.63
N GLN A 334 -11.07 -5.99 32.25
CA GLN A 334 -11.15 -6.08 33.70
C GLN A 334 -9.93 -6.78 34.30
N GLY A 335 -9.49 -7.90 33.70
CA GLY A 335 -8.29 -8.60 34.17
C GLY A 335 -7.02 -7.77 33.99
N ALA A 336 -6.88 -7.09 32.85
CA ALA A 336 -5.75 -6.19 32.60
C ALA A 336 -5.73 -5.01 33.58
N LYS A 337 -6.90 -4.48 33.95
CA LYS A 337 -7.05 -3.43 34.95
C LYS A 337 -6.66 -3.91 36.35
N GLU A 338 -7.11 -5.10 36.77
CA GLU A 338 -6.75 -5.71 38.05
C GLU A 338 -5.24 -6.00 38.16
N ALA A 339 -4.62 -6.38 37.03
CA ALA A 339 -3.18 -6.57 36.92
C ALA A 339 -2.37 -5.27 36.80
N GLY A 340 -3.01 -4.10 36.82
CA GLY A 340 -2.34 -2.79 36.71
C GLY A 340 -1.77 -2.48 35.32
N LYS A 341 -2.26 -3.15 34.27
CA LYS A 341 -1.83 -2.97 32.87
C LYS A 341 -2.63 -1.95 32.08
N MET A 342 -3.73 -1.45 32.65
CA MET A 342 -4.50 -0.37 32.05
C MET A 342 -3.87 0.99 32.38
N ARG A 343 -3.24 1.60 31.37
CA ARG A 343 -2.58 2.91 31.46
C ARG A 343 -3.56 4.03 31.14
N ALA A 344 -3.29 5.22 31.66
CA ALA A 344 -3.98 6.44 31.29
C ALA A 344 -2.99 7.37 30.58
N GLU A 345 -3.13 7.45 29.27
CA GLU A 345 -2.19 8.12 28.38
C GLU A 345 -2.68 9.52 28.01
N GLY A 346 -1.75 10.48 28.01
CA GLY A 346 -2.01 11.89 27.72
C GLY A 346 -1.98 12.23 26.22
N LYS A 347 -2.00 13.53 25.91
CA LYS A 347 -2.04 14.04 24.52
C LYS A 347 -0.78 13.72 23.72
N GLU A 348 0.38 13.66 24.39
CA GLU A 348 1.68 13.37 23.75
C GLU A 348 1.93 11.87 23.53
N TYR A 349 1.01 11.00 23.96
CA TYR A 349 1.17 9.56 23.76
C TYR A 349 1.08 9.21 22.29
N VAL A 350 2.12 8.57 21.77
CA VAL A 350 2.13 7.98 20.42
C VAL A 350 1.53 6.58 20.49
N VAL A 351 0.40 6.40 19.82
CA VAL A 351 -0.32 5.12 19.79
C VAL A 351 0.56 4.03 19.19
N LYS A 352 0.54 2.85 19.80
CA LYS A 352 1.29 1.68 19.34
C LYS A 352 0.37 0.76 18.55
N ASP A 353 0.95 0.09 17.56
CA ASP A 353 0.21 -0.93 16.80
C ASP A 353 -0.33 -2.01 17.75
N GLY A 354 -1.61 -2.29 17.63
CA GLY A 354 -2.34 -3.25 18.46
C GLY A 354 -2.85 -2.72 19.79
N ASP A 355 -2.60 -1.46 20.18
CA ASP A 355 -3.17 -0.92 21.42
C ASP A 355 -4.70 -1.08 21.43
N VAL A 356 -5.24 -1.54 22.56
CA VAL A 356 -6.68 -1.55 22.84
C VAL A 356 -7.01 -0.28 23.61
N LEU A 357 -7.77 0.62 22.97
CA LEU A 357 -7.99 1.99 23.43
C LEU A 357 -9.45 2.25 23.80
N ASN A 358 -9.65 3.01 24.87
CA ASN A 358 -10.90 3.67 25.21
C ASN A 358 -10.66 5.15 25.49
N PHE A 359 -11.29 6.04 24.73
CA PHE A 359 -11.04 7.48 24.80
C PHE A 359 -11.99 8.17 25.77
N LEU A 360 -11.43 8.97 26.67
CA LEU A 360 -12.18 9.86 27.55
C LEU A 360 -12.10 11.28 26.97
N PHE A 361 -13.26 11.87 26.70
CA PHE A 361 -13.39 13.18 26.08
C PHE A 361 -14.53 13.97 26.73
N ASN A 362 -14.49 15.29 26.57
CA ASN A 362 -15.61 16.17 26.93
C ASN A 362 -16.31 16.65 25.67
N VAL A 363 -17.65 16.76 25.73
CA VAL A 363 -18.49 17.26 24.64
C VAL A 363 -18.61 18.78 24.72
#